data_AF-A0A2A4IR25-F1
#
_entry.id   AF-A0A2A4IR25-F1
#
_cell.length_a   1.000
_cell.length_b   1.000
_cell.length_c   1.000
_cell.angle_alpha   90.00
_cell.angle_beta   90.00
_cell.angle_gamma   90.00
#
_symmetry.space_group_name_H-M   'P 1'
#
loop_
_entity.id
_entity.type
_entity.pdbx_description
1 polymer ?
#
loop_
_entity_poly.entity_id
_entity_poly.type
_entity_poly.pdbx_seq_one_letter_code
_entity_poly.pdbx_strand_id
1 'polypeptide(L)'
;MIVGNFEINIKQKNDIPENIEDIFEKGTHLIGVHRELMLYLGKQIVHGINYAYIARCVPATLNPRPYYELIIINVNETGKVCIVRRETILKASESEIGGIICSREDEAPIRIINSTEANNLLKLFSKGMYNVLGLEYEAELYLGHQIYHGCNYYYIAEAESLENKTKSIKLVTMNLFIDEVRVVEIKDIL
;
A
#
# COMPACT_ATOMS: atom_id res chain seq x y z
N MET A 1 6.17 -28.90 -0.52
CA MET A 1 5.77 -27.49 -0.35
C MET A 1 6.28 -26.74 -1.55
N ILE A 2 5.40 -26.06 -2.28
CA ILE A 2 5.80 -25.33 -3.49
C ILE A 2 6.42 -24.01 -3.02
N VAL A 3 7.72 -23.86 -3.24
CA VAL A 3 8.39 -22.55 -3.25
C VAL A 3 7.76 -21.78 -4.42
N GLY A 4 7.10 -20.65 -4.15
CA GLY A 4 6.16 -20.10 -5.12
C GLY A 4 5.92 -18.60 -4.98
N ASN A 5 4.97 -18.07 -5.77
CA ASN A 5 4.52 -16.68 -5.73
C ASN A 5 3.87 -16.32 -4.38
N PHE A 6 3.64 -15.02 -4.13
CA PHE A 6 2.91 -14.58 -2.96
C PHE A 6 1.46 -15.08 -2.98
N GLU A 7 1.02 -15.64 -1.86
CA GLU A 7 -0.39 -15.84 -1.53
C GLU A 7 -0.91 -14.52 -0.94
N ILE A 8 -1.65 -13.77 -1.76
CA ILE A 8 -2.25 -12.49 -1.37
C ILE A 8 -3.46 -12.75 -0.47
N ASN A 9 -3.45 -12.17 0.72
CA ASN A 9 -4.53 -12.20 1.70
C ASN A 9 -4.45 -10.93 2.52
N ILE A 10 -5.10 -9.88 2.01
CA ILE A 10 -4.96 -8.53 2.53
C ILE A 10 -5.68 -8.42 3.87
N LYS A 11 -5.00 -7.78 4.84
CA LYS A 11 -5.56 -7.45 6.15
C LYS A 11 -5.34 -5.97 6.43
N GLN A 12 -6.46 -5.29 6.66
CA GLN A 12 -6.51 -3.90 7.12
C GLN A 12 -5.95 -3.81 8.54
N LYS A 13 -5.37 -2.67 8.91
CA LYS A 13 -4.63 -2.48 10.17
C LYS A 13 -5.33 -3.01 11.43
N ASN A 14 -6.66 -2.90 11.51
CA ASN A 14 -7.46 -3.34 12.67
C ASN A 14 -7.82 -4.85 12.66
N ASP A 15 -7.49 -5.58 11.60
CA ASP A 15 -7.75 -7.02 11.44
C ASP A 15 -6.44 -7.82 11.23
N ILE A 16 -5.28 -7.20 11.44
CA ILE A 16 -3.98 -7.88 11.36
C ILE A 16 -3.81 -8.72 12.64
N PRO A 17 -3.54 -10.04 12.54
CA PRO A 17 -3.26 -10.87 13.71
C PRO A 17 -2.00 -10.42 14.44
N GLU A 18 -2.02 -10.48 15.78
CA GLU A 18 -0.90 -10.06 16.64
C GLU A 18 0.43 -10.70 16.27
N ASN A 19 0.44 -11.99 15.90
CA ASN A 19 1.67 -12.68 15.50
C ASN A 19 2.25 -12.16 14.16
N ILE A 20 1.42 -11.58 13.29
CA ILE A 20 1.84 -10.98 12.02
C ILE A 20 2.33 -9.54 12.24
N GLU A 21 1.72 -8.83 13.19
CA GLU A 21 2.16 -7.52 13.67
C GLU A 21 3.51 -7.61 14.39
N ASP A 22 3.71 -8.58 15.27
CA ASP A 22 4.98 -8.82 15.99
C ASP A 22 6.16 -9.09 15.02
N ILE A 23 5.91 -9.78 13.90
CA ILE A 23 6.93 -9.95 12.84
C ILE A 23 7.31 -8.61 12.23
N PHE A 24 6.32 -7.76 11.97
CA PHE A 24 6.54 -6.41 11.46
C PHE A 24 7.35 -5.58 12.45
N GLU A 25 6.95 -5.54 13.72
CA GLU A 25 7.64 -4.80 14.77
C GLU A 25 9.08 -5.26 14.95
N LYS A 26 9.32 -6.58 15.09
CA LYS A 26 10.66 -7.17 15.20
C LYS A 26 11.53 -6.88 13.99
N GLY A 27 10.96 -6.95 12.79
CA GLY A 27 11.70 -6.70 11.56
C GLY A 27 12.01 -5.23 11.33
N THR A 28 11.18 -4.31 11.85
CA THR A 28 11.25 -2.88 11.55
C THR A 28 11.70 -1.99 12.70
N HIS A 29 12.15 -2.57 13.82
CA HIS A 29 12.75 -1.87 14.96
C HIS A 29 14.11 -1.24 14.59
N LEU A 30 14.08 -0.17 13.81
CA LEU A 30 15.24 0.56 13.31
C LEU A 30 15.16 2.02 13.76
N ILE A 31 16.27 2.54 14.29
CA ILE A 31 16.36 3.93 14.74
C ILE A 31 16.27 4.87 13.54
N GLY A 32 15.62 6.02 13.73
CA GLY A 32 15.62 7.14 12.79
C GLY A 32 14.38 7.24 11.89
N VAL A 33 13.50 6.24 11.88
CA VAL A 33 12.23 6.29 11.15
C VAL A 33 11.16 5.57 11.97
N HIS A 34 10.08 6.28 12.33
CA HIS A 34 8.88 5.65 12.85
C HIS A 34 8.10 5.01 11.71
N ARG A 35 7.73 3.73 11.85
CA ARG A 35 6.98 2.99 10.84
C ARG A 35 5.64 2.58 11.40
N GLU A 36 4.60 3.02 10.74
CA GLU A 36 3.22 2.70 11.06
C GLU A 36 2.77 1.60 10.09
N LEU A 37 2.37 0.45 10.62
CA LEU A 37 1.82 -0.65 9.83
C LEU A 37 0.44 -0.25 9.28
N MET A 38 0.29 -0.24 7.95
CA MET A 38 -0.95 0.19 7.29
C MET A 38 -1.74 -1.00 6.73
N LEU A 39 -1.03 -1.97 6.15
CA LEU A 39 -1.64 -3.09 5.45
C LEU A 39 -0.71 -4.31 5.51
N TYR A 40 -1.26 -5.48 5.83
CA TYR A 40 -0.61 -6.75 5.52
C TYR A 40 -1.13 -7.26 4.18
N LEU A 41 -0.23 -7.70 3.29
CA LEU A 41 -0.57 -8.07 1.92
C LEU A 41 -0.72 -9.57 1.71
N GLY A 42 0.11 -10.36 2.40
CA GLY A 42 0.19 -11.80 2.15
C GLY A 42 1.54 -12.39 2.50
N LYS A 43 1.69 -13.68 2.18
CA LYS A 43 2.88 -14.47 2.50
C LYS A 43 3.40 -15.25 1.31
N GLN A 44 4.67 -15.65 1.39
CA GLN A 44 5.32 -16.48 0.38
C GLN A 44 6.21 -17.50 1.07
N ILE A 45 6.05 -18.78 0.72
CA ILE A 45 6.86 -19.88 1.25
C ILE A 45 8.20 -19.93 0.49
N VAL A 46 9.30 -19.85 1.23
CA VAL A 46 10.68 -19.89 0.73
C VAL A 46 11.55 -20.72 1.72
N HIS A 47 12.84 -20.40 1.89
CA HIS A 47 13.60 -20.84 3.06
C HIS A 47 13.13 -20.07 4.30
N GLY A 48 12.03 -20.53 4.89
CA GLY A 48 11.21 -19.77 5.83
C GLY A 48 9.95 -19.20 5.16
N ILE A 49 9.44 -18.10 5.70
CA ILE A 49 8.23 -17.44 5.19
C ILE A 49 8.51 -15.94 5.03
N ASN A 50 8.30 -15.42 3.83
CA ASN A 50 8.25 -13.98 3.58
C ASN A 50 6.83 -13.48 3.89
N TYR A 51 6.74 -12.34 4.57
CA TYR A 51 5.51 -11.60 4.86
C TYR A 51 5.65 -10.22 4.24
N ALA A 52 4.64 -9.80 3.48
CA ALA A 52 4.64 -8.50 2.79
C ALA A 52 3.69 -7.51 3.45
N TYR A 53 4.15 -6.27 3.57
CA TYR A 53 3.47 -5.20 4.28
C TYR A 53 3.56 -3.88 3.52
N ILE A 54 2.56 -3.03 3.69
CA ILE A 54 2.66 -1.59 3.40
C ILE A 54 2.77 -0.85 4.72
N ALA A 55 3.79 0.01 4.82
CA ALA A 55 4.01 0.85 5.99
C ALA A 55 4.09 2.32 5.59
N ARG A 56 3.51 3.19 6.42
CA ARG A 56 3.77 4.61 6.38
C ARG A 56 4.99 4.90 7.25
N CYS A 57 5.93 5.66 6.71
CA CYS A 57 7.23 5.91 7.32
C CYS A 57 7.39 7.41 7.60
N VAL A 58 7.70 7.77 8.84
CA VAL A 58 7.94 9.15 9.30
C VAL A 58 9.39 9.26 9.77
N PRO A 59 10.28 9.91 9.01
CA PRO A 59 11.65 10.15 9.45
C PRO A 59 11.72 10.98 10.74
N ALA A 60 12.60 10.61 11.67
CA ALA A 60 12.83 11.37 12.89
C ALA A 60 13.73 12.60 12.62
N THR A 61 13.18 13.61 11.94
CA THR A 61 13.86 14.85 11.54
C THR A 61 13.00 16.06 11.87
N LEU A 62 13.58 17.28 11.88
CA LEU A 62 12.86 18.51 12.22
C LEU A 62 11.65 18.79 11.32
N ASN A 63 11.75 18.44 10.03
CA ASN A 63 10.69 18.58 9.04
C ASN A 63 10.47 17.23 8.37
N PRO A 64 9.77 16.30 9.04
CA PRO A 64 9.65 14.93 8.57
C PRO A 64 8.85 14.90 7.27
N ARG A 65 9.41 14.22 6.27
CA ARG A 65 8.72 13.98 5.00
C ARG A 65 8.23 12.54 4.98
N PRO A 66 6.92 12.31 5.18
CA PRO A 66 6.39 10.96 5.22
C PRO A 66 6.48 10.31 3.84
N TYR A 67 6.55 8.99 3.85
CA TYR A 67 6.60 8.19 2.64
C TYR A 67 6.05 6.79 2.92
N TYR A 68 5.66 6.06 1.89
CA TYR A 68 5.18 4.70 2.00
C TYR A 68 6.22 3.71 1.48
N GLU A 69 6.39 2.59 2.19
CA GLU A 69 7.26 1.49 1.79
C GLU A 69 6.45 0.20 1.61
N LEU A 70 6.78 -0.55 0.56
CA LEU A 70 6.58 -2.00 0.54
C LEU A 70 7.74 -2.63 1.32
N ILE A 71 7.41 -3.41 2.34
CA ILE A 71 8.40 -4.10 3.18
C ILE A 71 8.11 -5.60 3.11
N ILE A 72 9.13 -6.39 2.78
CA ILE A 72 9.08 -7.85 2.86
C ILE A 72 10.03 -8.31 3.96
N ILE A 73 9.48 -9.06 4.92
CA ILE A 73 10.18 -9.57 6.08
C ILE A 73 10.16 -11.10 6.01
N ASN A 74 11.33 -11.72 6.07
CA ASN A 74 11.47 -13.16 6.16
C ASN A 74 11.56 -13.60 7.62
N VAL A 75 10.82 -14.64 7.97
CA VAL A 75 11.02 -15.43 9.18
C VAL A 75 11.59 -16.77 8.76
N ASN A 76 12.84 -17.03 9.10
CA ASN A 76 13.52 -18.26 8.72
C ASN A 76 13.03 -19.47 9.55
N GLU A 77 13.54 -20.65 9.24
CA GLU A 77 13.19 -21.91 9.94
C GLU A 77 13.53 -21.92 11.44
N THR A 78 14.44 -21.03 11.89
CA THR A 78 14.82 -20.88 13.31
C THR A 78 14.05 -19.77 14.01
N GLY A 79 13.07 -19.13 13.36
CA GLY A 79 12.30 -18.01 13.90
C GLY A 79 13.02 -16.65 13.87
N LYS A 80 14.18 -16.55 13.21
CA LYS A 80 14.91 -15.28 13.05
C LYS A 80 14.20 -14.42 12.00
N VAL A 81 13.94 -13.17 12.37
CA VAL A 81 13.28 -12.16 11.52
C VAL A 81 14.33 -11.33 10.78
N CYS A 82 14.17 -11.13 9.47
CA CYS A 82 15.07 -10.33 8.65
C CYS A 82 14.30 -9.58 7.55
N ILE A 83 14.55 -8.28 7.38
CA ILE A 83 14.06 -7.56 6.20
C ILE A 83 14.79 -8.07 4.96
N VAL A 84 14.05 -8.50 3.95
CA VAL A 84 14.61 -8.96 2.66
C VAL A 84 14.36 -7.98 1.51
N ARG A 85 13.33 -7.15 1.61
CA ARG A 85 13.07 -6.06 0.64
C ARG A 85 12.47 -4.85 1.35
N ARG A 86 12.91 -3.66 0.93
CA ARG A 86 12.24 -2.39 1.16
C ARG A 86 12.24 -1.61 -0.14
N GLU A 87 11.08 -1.13 -0.54
CA GLU A 87 10.93 -0.26 -1.69
C GLU A 87 10.03 0.90 -1.32
N THR A 88 10.51 2.13 -1.49
CA THR A 88 9.66 3.32 -1.40
C THR A 88 8.71 3.32 -2.58
N ILE A 89 7.41 3.29 -2.31
CA ILE A 89 6.35 3.27 -3.34
C ILE A 89 5.74 4.65 -3.58
N LEU A 90 5.75 5.52 -2.57
CA LEU A 90 5.32 6.92 -2.68
C LEU A 90 6.09 7.75 -1.64
N LYS A 91 6.49 8.97 -1.98
CA LYS A 91 7.22 9.86 -1.06
C LYS A 91 6.69 11.28 -1.14
N ALA A 92 6.49 11.90 0.03
CA ALA A 92 6.11 13.29 0.09
C ALA A 92 7.21 14.18 -0.51
N SER A 93 6.78 15.19 -1.27
CA SER A 93 7.66 16.15 -1.92
C SER A 93 8.20 17.18 -0.94
N GLU A 94 9.21 17.94 -1.37
CA GLU A 94 9.77 19.04 -0.56
C GLU A 94 8.82 20.24 -0.46
N SER A 95 8.06 20.48 -1.51
CA SER A 95 7.08 21.55 -1.65
C SER A 95 5.70 20.92 -1.74
N GLU A 96 4.73 21.50 -1.03
CA GLU A 96 3.32 21.12 -1.15
C GLU A 96 2.73 21.63 -2.47
N ILE A 97 3.27 22.73 -3.01
CA ILE A 97 2.80 23.30 -4.28
C ILE A 97 3.31 22.41 -5.41
N GLY A 98 2.39 21.69 -6.06
CA GLY A 98 2.69 20.77 -7.16
C GLY A 98 3.33 19.45 -6.75
N GLY A 99 3.64 19.29 -5.46
CA GLY A 99 4.26 18.09 -4.91
C GLY A 99 3.26 17.07 -4.40
N ILE A 100 3.76 15.87 -4.15
CA ILE A 100 3.00 14.79 -3.51
C ILE A 100 2.87 15.07 -2.02
N ILE A 101 1.64 14.98 -1.53
CA ILE A 101 1.28 15.01 -0.12
C ILE A 101 0.82 13.60 0.25
N CYS A 102 1.58 12.92 1.10
CA CYS A 102 1.20 11.59 1.60
C CYS A 102 0.08 11.71 2.65
N SER A 103 -0.88 10.79 2.59
CA SER A 103 -1.93 10.67 3.61
C SER A 103 -1.35 10.40 4.99
N ARG A 104 -2.11 10.77 6.02
CA ARG A 104 -1.83 10.41 7.41
C ARG A 104 -2.31 8.99 7.71
N GLU A 105 -1.86 8.46 8.85
CA GLU A 105 -2.28 7.16 9.37
C GLU A 105 -3.80 7.03 9.53
N ASP A 106 -4.47 8.11 9.92
CA ASP A 106 -5.92 8.20 10.13
C ASP A 106 -6.72 8.51 8.85
N GLU A 107 -6.04 8.66 7.71
CA GLU A 107 -6.66 8.93 6.39
C GLU A 107 -6.45 7.77 5.41
N ALA A 108 -5.32 7.08 5.51
CA ALA A 108 -4.90 6.06 4.57
C ALA A 108 -5.82 4.82 4.49
N PRO A 109 -6.32 4.24 5.62
CA PRO A 109 -7.09 3.00 5.61
C PRO A 109 -8.57 3.25 5.26
N ILE A 110 -8.80 3.69 4.02
CA ILE A 110 -10.11 4.07 3.47
C ILE A 110 -11.18 2.97 3.51
N ARG A 111 -10.79 1.70 3.71
CA ARG A 111 -11.72 0.56 3.83
C ARG A 111 -12.39 0.45 5.19
N ILE A 112 -11.77 0.99 6.22
CA ILE A 112 -12.25 0.87 7.61
C ILE A 112 -12.66 2.23 8.19
N ILE A 113 -12.32 3.33 7.51
CA ILE A 113 -12.78 4.67 7.87
C ILE A 113 -14.19 4.89 7.33
N ASN A 114 -15.14 5.10 8.24
CA ASN A 114 -16.50 5.49 7.86
C ASN A 114 -16.63 7.01 7.79
N SER A 115 -16.12 7.62 6.71
CA SER A 115 -16.22 9.06 6.46
C SER A 115 -16.71 9.36 5.05
N THR A 116 -17.23 10.58 4.83
CA THR A 116 -17.63 11.04 3.49
C THR A 116 -16.43 11.08 2.56
N GLU A 117 -15.27 11.48 3.07
CA GLU A 117 -14.01 11.58 2.35
C GLU A 117 -13.53 10.20 1.88
N ALA A 118 -13.47 9.21 2.77
CA ALA A 118 -13.08 7.85 2.43
C ALA A 118 -14.03 7.23 1.39
N ASN A 119 -15.34 7.42 1.56
CA ASN A 119 -16.35 6.96 0.61
C ASN A 119 -16.20 7.64 -0.76
N ASN A 120 -15.87 8.93 -0.80
CA ASN A 120 -15.63 9.64 -2.06
C ASN A 120 -14.36 9.14 -2.76
N LEU A 121 -13.29 8.83 -2.01
CA LEU A 121 -12.07 8.24 -2.54
C LEU A 121 -12.32 6.85 -3.16
N LEU A 122 -13.13 6.01 -2.51
CA LEU A 122 -13.53 4.70 -3.06
C LEU A 122 -14.38 4.86 -4.32
N LYS A 123 -15.37 5.77 -4.33
CA LYS A 123 -16.17 6.07 -5.52
C LYS A 123 -15.33 6.59 -6.68
N LEU A 124 -14.36 7.46 -6.39
CA LEU A 124 -13.41 7.96 -7.39
C LEU A 124 -12.63 6.81 -8.02
N PHE A 125 -12.13 5.89 -7.19
CA PHE A 125 -11.45 4.68 -7.65
C PHE A 125 -12.33 3.81 -8.53
N SER A 126 -13.53 3.47 -8.06
CA SER A 126 -14.47 2.67 -8.86
C SER A 126 -14.81 3.33 -10.20
N LYS A 127 -14.97 4.67 -10.23
CA LYS A 127 -15.21 5.42 -11.48
C LYS A 127 -14.02 5.35 -12.42
N GLY A 128 -12.79 5.49 -11.90
CA GLY A 128 -11.57 5.43 -12.71
C GLY A 128 -11.31 4.03 -13.30
N MET A 129 -11.55 2.99 -12.50
CA MET A 129 -11.24 1.61 -12.89
C MET A 129 -12.31 0.94 -13.76
N TYR A 130 -13.51 1.53 -13.92
CA TYR A 130 -14.64 0.94 -14.63
C TYR A 130 -14.32 0.42 -16.06
N ASN A 131 -13.40 1.08 -16.77
CA ASN A 131 -13.02 0.71 -18.14
C ASN A 131 -11.68 -0.04 -18.24
N VAL A 132 -11.04 -0.37 -17.11
CA VAL A 132 -9.79 -1.13 -17.11
C VAL A 132 -10.12 -2.61 -17.22
N LEU A 133 -9.79 -3.21 -18.36
CA LEU A 133 -10.16 -4.60 -18.68
C LEU A 133 -9.15 -5.62 -18.14
N GLY A 134 -9.62 -6.85 -17.95
CA GLY A 134 -8.81 -8.04 -17.68
C GLY A 134 -8.66 -8.42 -16.20
N LEU A 135 -8.77 -7.46 -15.28
CA LEU A 135 -8.69 -7.68 -13.83
C LEU A 135 -9.85 -6.98 -13.10
N GLU A 136 -10.30 -7.56 -11.99
CA GLU A 136 -11.16 -6.90 -11.00
C GLU A 136 -10.26 -6.17 -9.99
N TYR A 137 -10.52 -4.89 -9.73
CA TYR A 137 -9.69 -4.07 -8.85
C TYR A 137 -10.44 -3.63 -7.61
N GLU A 138 -9.78 -3.73 -6.47
CA GLU A 138 -10.28 -3.28 -5.19
C GLU A 138 -9.25 -2.37 -4.50
N ALA A 139 -9.58 -1.09 -4.29
CA ALA A 139 -8.68 -0.16 -3.60
C ALA A 139 -8.60 -0.48 -2.10
N GLU A 140 -7.41 -0.71 -1.56
CA GLU A 140 -7.23 -1.12 -0.17
C GLU A 140 -6.71 0.00 0.73
N LEU A 141 -5.86 0.87 0.18
CA LEU A 141 -5.21 1.95 0.93
C LEU A 141 -5.08 3.19 0.04
N TYR A 142 -5.40 4.35 0.60
CA TYR A 142 -5.08 5.64 -0.01
C TYR A 142 -3.71 6.08 0.48
N LEU A 143 -2.82 6.46 -0.43
CA LEU A 143 -1.43 6.85 -0.10
C LEU A 143 -1.22 8.36 -0.08
N GLY A 144 -2.12 9.13 -0.69
CA GLY A 144 -2.01 10.57 -0.81
C GLY A 144 -2.36 11.09 -2.20
N HIS A 145 -2.04 12.36 -2.42
CA HIS A 145 -2.38 13.06 -3.66
C HIS A 145 -1.32 14.07 -4.09
N GLN A 146 -1.49 14.60 -5.29
CA GLN A 146 -0.66 15.67 -5.85
C GLN A 146 -1.53 16.59 -6.72
N ILE A 147 -1.44 17.89 -6.50
CA ILE A 147 -2.11 18.89 -7.35
C ILE A 147 -1.30 19.08 -8.63
N TYR A 148 -1.80 18.59 -9.76
CA TYR A 148 -1.14 18.66 -11.07
C TYR A 148 -2.17 18.64 -12.19
N HIS A 149 -2.44 19.80 -12.81
CA HIS A 149 -3.48 19.96 -13.84
C HIS A 149 -4.75 19.13 -13.52
N GLY A 150 -5.32 19.38 -12.34
CA GLY A 150 -6.22 18.45 -11.65
C GLY A 150 -5.57 17.93 -10.38
N CYS A 151 -5.99 16.75 -9.93
CA CYS A 151 -5.45 16.10 -8.74
C CYS A 151 -5.14 14.63 -9.05
N ASN A 152 -3.88 14.25 -8.90
CA ASN A 152 -3.46 12.85 -8.91
C ASN A 152 -3.71 12.25 -7.53
N TYR A 153 -4.30 11.06 -7.48
CA TYR A 153 -4.55 10.27 -6.29
C TYR A 153 -3.83 8.93 -6.41
N TYR A 154 -3.18 8.51 -5.32
CA TYR A 154 -2.35 7.31 -5.28
C TYR A 154 -2.99 6.27 -4.37
N TYR A 155 -3.15 5.04 -4.86
CA TYR A 155 -3.80 3.94 -4.15
C TYR A 155 -2.96 2.68 -4.20
N ILE A 156 -3.02 1.89 -3.12
CA ILE A 156 -2.76 0.46 -3.19
C ILE A 156 -4.07 -0.23 -3.51
N ALA A 157 -4.05 -1.14 -4.48
CA ALA A 157 -5.20 -1.94 -4.86
C ALA A 157 -4.84 -3.42 -4.97
N GLU A 158 -5.75 -4.27 -4.54
CA GLU A 158 -5.78 -5.66 -4.99
C GLU A 158 -6.28 -5.70 -6.43
N ALA A 159 -5.65 -6.54 -7.25
CA ALA A 159 -6.14 -6.84 -8.59
C ALA A 159 -6.24 -8.36 -8.76
N GLU A 160 -7.42 -8.85 -9.10
CA GLU A 160 -7.72 -10.27 -9.30
C GLU A 160 -7.98 -10.55 -10.79
N SER A 161 -7.30 -11.56 -11.34
CA SER A 161 -7.53 -11.99 -12.71
C SER A 161 -8.89 -12.66 -12.87
N LEU A 162 -9.63 -12.21 -13.89
CA LEU A 162 -10.91 -12.82 -14.25
C LEU A 162 -10.76 -14.25 -14.79
N GLU A 163 -9.62 -14.58 -15.39
CA GLU A 163 -9.40 -15.87 -16.06
C GLU A 163 -8.96 -16.96 -15.08
N ASN A 164 -7.98 -16.67 -14.23
CA ASN A 164 -7.31 -17.68 -13.40
C ASN A 164 -7.37 -17.37 -11.90
N LYS A 165 -8.05 -16.29 -11.50
CA LYS A 165 -8.26 -15.90 -10.10
C LYS A 165 -6.96 -15.64 -9.32
N THR A 166 -5.85 -15.38 -10.01
CA THR A 166 -4.61 -14.95 -9.36
C THR A 166 -4.73 -13.50 -8.92
N LYS A 167 -4.31 -13.23 -7.68
CA LYS A 167 -4.27 -11.91 -7.07
C LYS A 167 -2.88 -11.29 -7.19
N SER A 168 -2.84 -9.97 -7.31
CA SER A 168 -1.63 -9.13 -7.33
C SER A 168 -1.92 -7.81 -6.62
N ILE A 169 -0.87 -7.10 -6.20
CA ILE A 169 -0.98 -5.78 -5.60
C ILE A 169 -0.45 -4.73 -6.58
N LYS A 170 -1.27 -3.72 -6.82
CA LYS A 170 -0.96 -2.61 -7.71
C LYS A 170 -0.83 -1.31 -6.95
N LEU A 171 0.14 -0.48 -7.34
CA LEU A 171 0.11 0.95 -7.11
C LEU A 171 -0.63 1.60 -8.28
N VAL A 172 -1.77 2.22 -7.98
CA VAL A 172 -2.63 2.86 -8.98
C VAL A 172 -2.59 4.37 -8.79
N THR A 173 -2.31 5.09 -9.89
CA THR A 173 -2.38 6.54 -9.95
C THR A 173 -3.56 6.94 -10.82
N MET A 174 -4.47 7.75 -10.28
CA MET A 174 -5.60 8.31 -11.03
C MET A 174 -5.55 9.83 -11.01
N ASN A 175 -5.90 10.47 -12.11
CA ASN A 175 -6.09 11.91 -12.18
C ASN A 175 -7.58 12.24 -12.24
N LEU A 176 -8.01 13.18 -11.40
CA LEU A 176 -9.29 13.85 -11.50
C LEU A 176 -9.05 15.28 -11.99
N PHE A 177 -9.60 15.62 -13.16
CA PHE A 177 -9.59 16.98 -13.67
C PHE A 177 -11.02 17.40 -13.99
N ILE A 178 -11.52 18.41 -13.29
CA ILE A 178 -12.92 18.85 -13.34
C ILE A 178 -13.82 17.68 -12.93
N ASP A 179 -14.45 16.99 -13.89
CA ASP A 179 -15.34 15.84 -13.66
C ASP A 179 -14.86 14.56 -14.35
N GLU A 180 -13.71 14.61 -15.02
CA GLU A 180 -13.12 13.48 -15.72
C GLU A 180 -12.10 12.76 -14.83
N VAL A 181 -12.27 11.44 -14.72
CA VAL A 181 -11.35 10.55 -14.01
C VAL A 181 -10.60 9.74 -15.03
N ARG A 182 -9.27 9.71 -14.94
CA ARG A 182 -8.40 8.94 -15.82
C ARG A 182 -7.39 8.16 -15.01
N VAL A 183 -7.20 6.90 -15.36
CA VAL A 183 -6.08 6.12 -14.82
C VAL A 183 -4.81 6.59 -15.52
N VAL A 184 -3.85 7.08 -14.74
CA VAL A 184 -2.56 7.58 -15.23
C VAL A 184 -1.57 6.43 -15.32
N GLU A 185 -1.51 5.61 -14.28
CA GLU A 185 -0.54 4.51 -14.18
C GLU A 185 -1.11 3.39 -13.31
N ILE A 186 -0.79 2.15 -13.67
CA ILE A 186 -0.97 0.95 -12.84
C ILE A 186 0.38 0.25 -12.82
N LYS A 187 1.01 0.17 -11.65
CA LYS A 187 2.30 -0.49 -11.46
C LYS A 187 2.13 -1.71 -10.57
N ASP A 188 2.60 -2.86 -11.04
CA ASP A 188 2.77 -4.07 -10.24
C ASP A 188 3.81 -3.85 -9.13
N ILE A 189 3.44 -4.13 -7.88
CA ILE A 189 4.35 -4.04 -6.74
C ILE A 189 4.50 -5.36 -5.96
N LEU A 190 3.54 -6.27 -6.08
CA LEU A 190 3.60 -7.64 -5.53
C LEU A 190 2.75 -8.61 -6.36
#